data_AF-A0A2N0LRK7-F1
#
_entry.id   AF-A0A2N0LRK7-F1
#
_cell.length_a   1.000
_cell.length_b   1.000
_cell.length_c   1.000
_cell.angle_alpha   90.00
_cell.angle_beta   90.00
_cell.angle_gamma   90.00
#
_symmetry.space_group_name_H-M   'P 1'
#
loop_
_entity.id
_entity.type
_entity.pdbx_description
1 polymer ?
#
loop_
_entity_poly.entity_id
_entity_poly.type
_entity_poly.pdbx_seq_one_letter_code
_entity_poly.pdbx_strand_id
1 'polypeptide(L)'
;MTGSFILDYYLLVFFASVGVFQVIGALHGFRGMMFFNHRSASILLGLALLAGAFTWFFLSTPRNVSDSALGLNGNEQFAYFFAGFGTGLAFTLVVASLRQWKFGAERSTLATGLDALRESNYFWAIYRLARRFGGPSARD
;
A
#
# COMPACT_ATOMS: atom_id res chain seq x y z
N MET A 1 6.58 -21.13 6.19
CA MET A 1 6.70 -21.16 4.72
C MET A 1 5.38 -21.64 4.16
N THR A 2 4.95 -21.11 3.01
CA THR A 2 3.73 -21.57 2.33
C THR A 2 3.93 -22.84 1.50
N GLY A 3 5.18 -23.29 1.35
CA GLY A 3 5.55 -24.42 0.50
C GLY A 3 5.88 -24.01 -0.94
N SER A 4 5.71 -22.74 -1.30
CA SER A 4 6.04 -22.19 -2.61
C SER A 4 6.95 -20.97 -2.47
N PHE A 5 8.13 -21.00 -3.12
CA PHE A 5 9.07 -19.87 -3.12
C PHE A 5 8.41 -18.61 -3.70
N ILE A 6 7.66 -18.76 -4.80
CA ILE A 6 6.97 -17.66 -5.48
C ILE A 6 5.97 -17.00 -4.55
N LEU A 7 5.15 -17.79 -3.86
CA LEU A 7 4.15 -17.27 -2.93
C LEU A 7 4.83 -16.62 -1.72
N ASP A 8 5.88 -17.23 -1.17
CA ASP A 8 6.65 -16.65 -0.07
C ASP A 8 7.27 -15.30 -0.46
N TYR A 9 7.81 -15.19 -1.68
CA TYR A 9 8.38 -13.94 -2.21
C TYR A 9 7.30 -12.87 -2.46
N TYR A 10 6.19 -13.26 -3.08
CA TYR A 10 5.05 -12.38 -3.28
C TYR A 10 4.53 -11.83 -1.94
N LEU A 11 4.39 -12.68 -0.92
CA LEU A 11 3.93 -12.28 0.42
C LEU A 11 4.94 -11.37 1.12
N LEU A 12 6.24 -11.64 0.98
CA LEU A 12 7.29 -10.71 1.44
C LEU A 12 7.05 -9.32 0.86
N VAL A 13 6.95 -9.21 -0.47
CA VAL A 13 6.79 -7.92 -1.15
C VAL A 13 5.47 -7.26 -0.75
N PHE A 14 4.38 -8.02 -0.66
CA PHE A 14 3.08 -7.53 -0.24
C PHE A 14 3.13 -6.90 1.16
N PHE A 15 3.59 -7.65 2.17
CA PHE A 15 3.62 -7.16 3.55
C PHE A 15 4.64 -6.04 3.74
N ALA A 16 5.81 -6.13 3.11
CA ALA A 16 6.80 -5.06 3.12
C ALA A 16 6.23 -3.76 2.51
N SER A 17 5.51 -3.86 1.38
CA SER A 17 4.89 -2.70 0.72
C SER A 17 3.82 -2.05 1.60
N VAL A 18 2.92 -2.86 2.18
CA VAL A 18 1.94 -2.37 3.17
C VAL A 18 2.66 -1.66 4.32
N GLY A 19 3.73 -2.26 4.84
CA GLY A 19 4.52 -1.69 5.93
C GLY A 19 5.12 -0.33 5.57
N VAL A 20 5.76 -0.23 4.40
CA VAL A 20 6.32 1.03 3.88
C VAL A 20 5.24 2.09 3.73
N PHE A 21 4.07 1.76 3.16
CA PHE A 21 2.98 2.72 3.02
C PHE A 21 2.46 3.24 4.36
N GLN A 22 2.38 2.38 5.39
CA GLN A 22 2.00 2.83 6.73
C GLN A 22 3.04 3.78 7.34
N VAL A 23 4.35 3.50 7.17
CA VAL A 23 5.42 4.40 7.63
C VAL A 23 5.39 5.73 6.89
N ILE A 24 5.38 5.70 5.55
CA ILE A 24 5.41 6.92 4.72
C ILE A 24 4.16 7.77 4.95
N GLY A 25 2.98 7.17 5.04
CA GLY A 25 1.75 7.88 5.36
C GLY A 25 1.81 8.56 6.72
N ALA A 26 2.44 7.93 7.71
CA ALA A 26 2.61 8.48 9.05
C ALA A 26 3.67 9.59 9.12
N LEU A 27 4.80 9.44 8.41
CA LEU A 27 5.87 10.44 8.38
C LEU A 27 5.44 11.71 7.65
N HIS A 28 4.73 11.56 6.53
CA HIS A 28 4.32 12.69 5.70
C HIS A 28 2.94 13.20 6.05
N GLY A 29 2.13 12.50 6.83
CA GLY A 29 0.78 12.95 7.21
C GLY A 29 -0.30 12.65 6.17
N PHE A 30 -0.07 11.69 5.27
CA PHE A 30 -1.10 11.15 4.36
C PHE A 30 -2.07 10.26 5.15
N ARG A 31 -2.94 10.89 5.95
CA ARG A 31 -3.86 10.19 6.85
C ARG A 31 -4.80 9.23 6.12
N GLY A 32 -5.24 9.60 4.92
CA GLY A 32 -6.15 8.82 4.08
C GLY A 32 -5.60 7.51 3.53
N MET A 33 -4.30 7.22 3.71
CA MET A 33 -3.68 5.92 3.40
C MET A 33 -3.23 5.15 4.66
N MET A 34 -3.38 5.73 5.85
CA MET A 34 -3.05 5.05 7.10
C MET A 34 -4.22 4.21 7.61
N PHE A 35 -3.93 3.06 8.22
CA PHE A 35 -4.94 2.25 8.88
C PHE A 35 -5.43 2.86 10.19
N PHE A 36 -4.59 3.67 10.84
CA PHE A 36 -4.89 4.36 12.09
C PHE A 36 -4.55 5.85 11.96
N ASN A 37 -5.33 6.70 12.62
CA ASN A 37 -5.01 8.14 12.69
C ASN A 37 -3.82 8.45 13.61
N HIS A 38 -3.39 7.49 14.43
CA HIS A 38 -2.28 7.68 15.36
C HIS A 38 -0.94 7.38 14.68
N ARG A 39 -0.10 8.43 14.52
CA ARG A 39 1.20 8.36 13.82
C ARG A 39 2.08 7.22 14.33
N SER A 40 2.26 7.10 15.64
CA SER A 40 3.14 6.08 16.21
C SER A 40 2.60 4.66 15.98
N ALA A 41 1.28 4.48 15.97
CA ALA A 41 0.70 3.16 15.74
C ALA A 41 0.93 2.71 14.30
N SER A 42 0.76 3.61 13.34
CA SER A 42 1.04 3.35 11.91
C SER A 42 2.53 3.08 11.66
N ILE A 43 3.44 3.82 12.32
CA ILE A 43 4.89 3.56 12.22
C ILE A 43 5.24 2.20 12.83
N LEU A 44 4.76 1.90 14.03
CA LEU A 44 5.06 0.62 14.70
C LEU A 44 4.53 -0.56 13.89
N LEU A 45 3.29 -0.49 13.40
CA LEU A 45 2.75 -1.52 12.51
C LEU A 45 3.59 -1.64 11.25
N GLY A 46 3.95 -0.51 10.64
CA GLY A 46 4.69 -0.51 9.38
C GLY A 46 6.08 -1.12 9.51
N LEU A 47 6.80 -0.76 10.58
CA LEU A 47 8.11 -1.35 10.91
C LEU A 47 7.96 -2.84 11.27
N ALA A 48 6.93 -3.22 12.03
CA ALA A 48 6.69 -4.62 12.37
C ALA A 48 6.39 -5.48 11.14
N LEU A 49 5.59 -4.98 10.19
CA LEU A 49 5.33 -5.66 8.92
C LEU A 49 6.58 -5.75 8.06
N LEU A 50 7.34 -4.66 7.93
CA LEU A 50 8.56 -4.64 7.13
C LEU A 50 9.62 -5.59 7.70
N ALA A 51 10.00 -5.40 8.96
CA ALA A 51 11.01 -6.23 9.62
C ALA A 51 10.52 -7.69 9.71
N GLY A 52 9.27 -7.91 10.13
CA GLY A 52 8.69 -9.24 10.26
C GLY A 52 8.67 -10.00 8.94
N ALA A 53 8.26 -9.37 7.84
CA ALA A 53 8.26 -10.01 6.52
C ALA A 53 9.68 -10.37 6.06
N PHE A 54 10.63 -9.45 6.19
CA PHE A 54 12.03 -9.70 5.85
C PHE A 54 12.64 -10.82 6.68
N THR A 55 12.50 -10.74 8.01
CA THR A 55 13.01 -11.76 8.94
C THR A 55 12.38 -13.11 8.63
N TRP A 56 11.06 -13.18 8.43
CA TRP A 56 10.38 -14.42 8.08
C TRP A 56 10.88 -15.01 6.76
N PHE A 57 11.01 -14.19 5.72
CA PHE A 57 11.41 -14.67 4.40
C PHE A 57 12.84 -15.22 4.39
N PHE A 58 13.80 -14.47 4.96
CA PHE A 58 15.21 -14.83 4.90
C PHE A 58 15.67 -15.83 5.98
N LEU A 59 15.05 -15.83 7.16
CA LEU A 59 15.43 -16.76 8.23
C LEU A 59 14.65 -18.09 8.18
N SER A 60 13.56 -18.19 7.41
CA SER A 60 12.80 -19.44 7.33
C SER A 60 13.54 -20.55 6.59
N THR A 61 14.31 -20.21 5.55
CA THR A 61 15.16 -21.15 4.79
C THR A 61 16.29 -20.42 4.08
N PRO A 62 17.36 -21.12 3.66
CA PRO A 62 18.35 -20.59 2.74
C PRO A 62 17.69 -20.16 1.41
N ARG A 63 17.60 -18.85 1.15
CA ARG A 63 16.98 -18.28 -0.07
C ARG A 63 17.99 -17.69 -1.06
N ASN A 64 19.25 -17.54 -0.66
CA ASN A 64 20.30 -17.04 -1.53
C ASN A 64 20.85 -18.18 -2.40
N VAL A 65 20.04 -18.61 -3.35
CA VAL A 65 20.33 -19.71 -4.28
C VAL A 65 20.45 -19.12 -5.68
N SER A 66 21.43 -19.57 -6.47
CA SER A 66 21.60 -19.06 -7.84
C SER A 66 20.42 -19.39 -8.73
N ASP A 67 20.19 -18.54 -9.73
CA ASP A 67 19.23 -18.72 -10.82
C ASP A 67 19.46 -20.02 -11.62
N SER A 68 20.70 -20.51 -11.66
CA SER A 68 21.06 -21.82 -12.22
C SER A 68 20.65 -23.02 -11.36
N ALA A 69 20.28 -22.80 -10.09
CA ALA A 69 20.03 -23.84 -9.09
C ALA A 69 18.65 -23.71 -8.42
N LEU A 70 17.61 -23.36 -9.20
CA LEU A 70 16.20 -23.21 -8.78
C LEU A 70 15.82 -21.83 -8.17
N GLY A 71 16.69 -20.82 -8.28
CA GLY A 71 16.33 -19.43 -7.99
C GLY A 71 15.37 -18.85 -9.05
N LEU A 72 14.50 -17.91 -8.65
CA LEU A 72 13.64 -17.18 -9.59
C LEU A 72 14.50 -16.37 -10.57
N ASN A 73 14.19 -16.44 -11.87
CA ASN A 73 14.87 -15.57 -12.82
C ASN A 73 14.42 -14.10 -12.63
N GLY A 74 15.22 -13.15 -13.13
CA GLY A 74 14.97 -11.73 -12.94
C GLY A 74 13.61 -11.22 -13.46
N ASN A 75 13.12 -11.75 -14.58
CA ASN A 75 11.82 -11.35 -15.15
C ASN A 75 10.66 -11.84 -14.27
N GLU A 76 10.72 -13.08 -13.79
CA GLU A 76 9.70 -13.63 -12.89
C GLU A 76 9.73 -12.90 -11.55
N GLN A 77 10.93 -12.66 -11.00
CA GLN A 77 11.09 -11.90 -9.77
C GLN A 77 10.52 -10.47 -9.90
N PHE A 78 10.74 -9.81 -11.03
CA PHE A 78 10.15 -8.50 -11.32
C PHE A 78 8.62 -8.56 -11.40
N ALA A 79 8.06 -9.57 -12.09
CA ALA A 79 6.62 -9.73 -12.22
C ALA A 79 5.94 -9.93 -10.85
N TYR A 80 6.49 -10.81 -10.01
CA TYR A 80 5.96 -11.06 -8.67
C TYR A 80 6.20 -9.89 -7.72
N PHE A 81 7.29 -9.14 -7.88
CA PHE A 81 7.50 -7.89 -7.16
C PHE A 81 6.39 -6.89 -7.51
N PHE A 82 6.14 -6.66 -8.79
CA PHE A 82 5.13 -5.72 -9.24
C PHE A 82 3.73 -6.13 -8.77
N ALA A 83 3.40 -7.42 -8.86
CA ALA A 83 2.13 -7.95 -8.38
C ALA A 83 1.98 -7.79 -6.85
N GLY A 84 3.00 -8.13 -6.06
CA GLY A 84 2.98 -7.98 -4.60
C GLY A 84 2.88 -6.51 -4.16
N PHE A 85 3.63 -5.63 -4.82
CA PHE A 85 3.59 -4.19 -4.57
C PHE A 85 2.23 -3.60 -4.92
N GLY A 86 1.72 -3.89 -6.12
CA GLY A 86 0.45 -3.38 -6.61
C GLY A 86 -0.72 -3.82 -5.75
N THR A 87 -0.76 -5.11 -5.37
CA THR A 87 -1.78 -5.63 -4.45
C THR A 87 -1.62 -5.07 -3.04
N GLY A 88 -0.40 -4.89 -2.54
CA GLY A 88 -0.13 -4.24 -1.26
C GLY A 88 -0.62 -2.80 -1.21
N LEU A 89 -0.44 -2.04 -2.30
CA LEU A 89 -0.98 -0.70 -2.45
C LEU A 89 -2.51 -0.70 -2.48
N ALA A 90 -3.10 -1.53 -3.34
CA ALA A 90 -4.55 -1.63 -3.47
C ALA A 90 -5.20 -2.02 -2.12
N PHE A 91 -4.66 -3.05 -1.46
CA PHE A 91 -5.08 -3.47 -0.12
C PHE A 91 -4.99 -2.31 0.88
N THR A 92 -3.87 -1.58 0.88
CA THR A 92 -3.67 -0.45 1.78
C THR A 92 -4.75 0.61 1.59
N LEU A 93 -5.03 1.00 0.34
CA LEU A 93 -6.02 2.03 0.03
C LEU A 93 -7.44 1.58 0.37
N VAL A 94 -7.79 0.31 0.10
CA VAL A 94 -9.09 -0.26 0.43
C VAL A 94 -9.29 -0.30 1.94
N VAL A 95 -8.35 -0.89 2.69
CA VAL A 95 -8.46 -1.01 4.15
C VAL A 95 -8.48 0.36 4.81
N ALA A 96 -7.60 1.29 4.40
CA ALA A 96 -7.59 2.65 4.94
C ALA A 96 -8.93 3.36 4.67
N SER A 97 -9.48 3.25 3.45
CA SER A 97 -10.76 3.86 3.09
C SER A 97 -11.92 3.29 3.89
N LEU A 98 -11.97 1.97 4.10
CA LEU A 98 -13.00 1.32 4.92
C LEU A 98 -12.90 1.73 6.39
N ARG A 99 -11.69 1.73 6.98
CA ARG A 99 -11.51 2.10 8.39
C ARG A 99 -11.74 3.58 8.66
N GLN A 100 -11.46 4.43 7.69
CA GLN A 100 -11.60 5.89 7.80
C GLN A 100 -12.71 6.42 6.88
N TRP A 101 -13.84 5.73 6.79
CA TRP A 101 -14.90 6.05 5.84
C TRP A 101 -15.40 7.50 5.94
N LYS A 102 -15.46 8.07 7.14
CA LYS A 102 -15.91 9.45 7.39
C LYS A 102 -14.82 10.50 7.13
N PHE A 103 -13.56 10.10 6.95
CA PHE A 103 -12.44 11.04 6.82
C PHE A 103 -12.49 11.76 5.47
N GLY A 104 -12.68 13.08 5.53
CA GLY A 104 -12.78 13.96 4.36
C GLY A 104 -14.18 14.10 3.78
N ALA A 105 -15.20 13.39 4.29
CA ALA A 105 -16.57 13.38 3.73
C ALA A 105 -17.20 14.78 3.65
N GLU A 106 -16.95 15.65 4.62
CA GLU A 106 -17.53 17.00 4.74
C GLU A 106 -16.70 18.11 4.06
N ARG A 107 -15.49 17.81 3.56
CA ARG A 107 -14.66 18.84 2.91
C ARG A 107 -15.20 19.21 1.53
N SER A 108 -15.42 20.50 1.30
CA SER A 108 -15.95 21.04 0.03
C SER A 108 -14.94 21.03 -1.12
N THR A 109 -13.65 21.15 -0.82
CA THR A 109 -12.56 21.17 -1.82
C THR A 109 -11.57 20.05 -1.55
N LEU A 110 -10.99 19.50 -2.63
CA LEU A 110 -9.93 18.49 -2.57
C LEU A 110 -8.61 19.16 -2.94
N ALA A 111 -7.56 18.90 -2.17
CA ALA A 111 -6.20 19.26 -2.58
C ALA A 111 -5.81 18.54 -3.88
N THR A 112 -4.92 19.14 -4.66
CA THR A 112 -4.49 18.61 -5.95
C THR A 112 -3.55 17.42 -5.79
N GLY A 113 -3.75 16.36 -6.57
CA GLY A 113 -2.83 15.21 -6.63
C GLY A 113 -2.80 14.38 -5.34
N LEU A 114 -1.61 13.89 -4.97
CA LEU A 114 -1.42 13.04 -3.78
C LEU A 114 -1.73 13.76 -2.47
N ASP A 115 -1.65 15.10 -2.44
CA ASP A 115 -1.98 15.88 -1.25
C ASP A 115 -3.44 15.73 -0.83
N ALA A 116 -4.33 15.29 -1.73
CA ALA A 116 -5.69 14.89 -1.38
C ALA A 116 -5.73 13.86 -0.24
N LEU A 117 -4.75 12.95 -0.16
CA LEU A 117 -4.67 11.92 0.89
C LEU A 117 -4.37 12.48 2.28
N ARG A 118 -3.95 13.74 2.39
CA ARG A 118 -3.77 14.42 3.68
C ARG A 118 -5.09 14.81 4.31
N GLU A 119 -6.12 15.00 3.48
CA GLU A 119 -7.39 15.62 3.88
C GLU A 119 -8.62 14.73 3.63
N SER A 120 -8.44 13.66 2.85
CA SER A 120 -9.48 12.74 2.40
C SER A 120 -8.94 11.32 2.34
N ASN A 121 -9.82 10.32 2.48
CA ASN A 121 -9.48 8.96 2.06
C ASN A 121 -9.50 8.83 0.53
N TYR A 122 -8.91 7.74 0.03
CA TYR A 122 -8.77 7.50 -1.41
C TYR A 122 -10.13 7.33 -2.11
N PHE A 123 -11.08 6.63 -1.47
CA PHE A 123 -12.42 6.43 -2.02
C PHE A 123 -13.13 7.75 -2.34
N TRP A 124 -13.19 8.68 -1.38
CA TRP A 124 -13.81 9.99 -1.58
C TRP A 124 -13.05 10.85 -2.59
N ALA A 125 -11.73 10.77 -2.62
CA ALA A 125 -10.91 11.49 -3.60
C ALA A 125 -11.28 11.08 -5.04
N ILE A 126 -11.35 9.78 -5.32
CA ILE A 126 -11.72 9.25 -6.65
C ILE A 126 -13.20 9.52 -6.96
N TYR A 127 -14.10 9.30 -6.00
CA TYR A 127 -15.52 9.56 -6.19
C TYR A 127 -15.81 11.01 -6.61
N ARG A 128 -15.12 11.97 -5.98
CA ARG A 128 -15.26 13.39 -6.30
C ARG A 128 -14.62 13.74 -7.63
N LEU A 129 -13.47 13.15 -7.95
CA LEU A 129 -12.83 13.32 -9.24
C LEU A 129 -13.77 12.85 -10.37
N ALA A 130 -14.37 11.67 -10.23
CA ALA A 130 -15.35 11.13 -11.17
C ALA A 130 -16.60 12.03 -11.31
N ARG A 131 -17.13 12.55 -10.19
CA ARG A 131 -18.25 13.52 -10.22
C ARG A 131 -17.87 14.84 -10.90
N ARG A 132 -16.65 15.35 -10.71
CA ARG A 132 -16.17 16.58 -11.36
C ARG A 132 -16.07 16.42 -12.87
N PHE A 133 -15.62 15.25 -13.34
CA PHE A 133 -15.55 14.96 -14.77
C PHE A 133 -16.91 14.61 -15.40
N GLY A 134 -17.86 14.09 -14.61
CA GLY A 134 -19.21 13.73 -15.08
C GLY A 134 -20.29 14.81 -14.90
N GLY A 135 -20.00 15.93 -14.23
CA GLY A 135 -20.92 17.07 -14.13
C GLY A 135 -20.99 17.85 -15.43
N PRO A 136 -22.17 18.35 -15.85
CA PRO A 136 -22.28 19.17 -17.06
C PRO A 136 -21.28 20.30 -16.97
N SER A 137 -20.43 20.38 -17.99
CA SER A 137 -19.56 21.51 -18.24
C SER A 137 -20.44 22.75 -18.29
N ALA A 138 -20.55 23.48 -17.19
CA ALA A 138 -21.00 24.87 -17.20
C ALA A 138 -19.95 25.65 -17.98
N ARG A 139 -20.08 25.59 -19.31
CA ARG A 139 -19.44 26.49 -20.26
C ARG A 139 -20.42 27.64 -20.43
N ASP A 140 -20.04 28.74 -19.83
CA ASP A 140 -20.35 30.09 -20.31
C ASP A 140 -19.96 30.22 -21.80
#